data_AF-A0A654M0D4-F1
#
_entry.id   AF-A0A654M0D4-F1
#
_cell.length_a   1.000
_cell.length_b   1.000
_cell.length_c   1.000
_cell.angle_alpha   90.00
_cell.angle_beta   90.00
_cell.angle_gamma   90.00
#
_symmetry.space_group_name_H-M   'P 1'
#
loop_
_entity.id
_entity.type
_entity.pdbx_description
1 polymer ?
#
loop_
_entity_poly.entity_id
_entity_poly.type
_entity_poly.pdbx_seq_one_letter_code
_entity_poly.pdbx_strand_id
1 'polypeptide(L)' 'MDFSALFKKHRCDICGRRFRKVEDAMHHQLLFHSNNQSYDCSNCGDKFSDMDKLKDHIRKNHSYKK' A
#
# COMPACT_ATOMS: atom_id res chain seq x y z
N MET A 1 -11.60 -3.38 30.79
CA MET A 1 -11.61 -2.29 29.80
C MET A 1 -10.31 -2.39 29.03
N ASP A 2 -10.38 -2.87 27.79
CA ASP A 2 -9.20 -3.22 26.99
C ASP A 2 -8.59 -1.95 26.36
N PHE A 3 -7.52 -1.43 26.99
CA PHE A 3 -6.79 -0.25 26.51
C PHE A 3 -5.97 -0.53 25.23
N SER A 4 -6.00 -1.77 24.72
CA SER A 4 -5.24 -2.21 23.55
C SER A 4 -5.70 -1.53 22.25
N ALA A 5 -6.91 -0.97 22.21
CA ALA A 5 -7.45 -0.25 21.04
C ALA A 5 -6.82 1.14 20.80
N LEU A 6 -6.25 1.79 21.83
CA LEU A 6 -5.62 3.11 21.69
C LEU A 6 -4.20 3.02 21.11
N PHE A 7 -3.43 2.00 21.49
CA PHE A 7 -2.05 1.80 20.98
C PHE A 7 -2.00 1.48 19.49
N LYS A 8 -3.06 0.87 18.93
CA LYS A 8 -3.14 0.56 17.51
C LYS A 8 -3.16 1.81 16.63
N LYS A 9 -3.67 2.95 17.11
CA LYS A 9 -3.70 4.21 16.35
C LYS A 9 -2.38 4.98 16.36
N HIS A 10 -1.50 4.65 17.29
CA HIS A 10 -0.22 5.31 17.51
C HIS A 10 0.96 4.51 16.97
N ARG A 11 0.71 3.39 16.29
CA ARG A 11 1.76 2.51 15.79
C ARG A 11 1.57 2.28 14.30
N CYS A 12 2.64 2.46 13.55
CA CYS A 12 2.72 2.01 12.17
C CYS A 12 2.65 0.48 12.15
N ASP A 13 1.64 -0.09 11.49
CA ASP A 13 1.47 -1.55 11.39
C ASP A 13 2.55 -2.21 10.51
N ILE A 14 3.18 -1.41 9.63
CA ILE A 14 4.13 -1.88 8.62
C ILE A 14 5.56 -2.00 9.16
N CYS A 15 6.06 -0.99 9.89
CA CYS A 15 7.41 -1.02 10.47
C CYS A 15 7.41 -1.03 12.01
N GLY A 16 6.23 -1.04 12.64
CA GLY A 16 6.09 -1.10 14.09
C GLY A 16 6.43 0.20 14.83
N ARG A 17 6.77 1.29 14.13
CA ARG A 17 7.19 2.57 14.71
C ARG A 17 6.04 3.24 15.49
N ARG A 18 6.34 3.77 16.68
CA ARG A 18 5.37 4.42 17.57
C ARG A 18 5.42 5.94 17.42
N PHE A 19 4.24 6.56 17.41
CA PHE A 19 4.01 7.98 17.24
C PHE A 19 3.13 8.49 18.39
N ARG A 20 3.34 9.73 18.81
CA ARG A 20 2.55 10.31 19.91
C ARG A 20 1.14 10.74 19.47
N LYS A 21 0.98 11.07 18.19
CA LYS A 21 -0.31 11.47 17.61
C LYS A 21 -0.68 10.59 16.43
N VAL A 22 -1.98 10.53 16.14
CA VAL A 22 -2.52 9.79 14.99
C VAL A 22 -2.16 10.49 13.68
N GLU A 23 -2.14 11.82 13.65
CA GLU A 23 -1.74 12.61 12.48
C GLU A 23 -0.30 12.30 12.04
N ASP A 24 0.63 12.15 12.99
CA ASP A 24 2.03 11.81 12.73
C ASP A 24 2.18 10.39 12.18
N ALA A 25 1.41 9.44 12.74
CA ALA A 25 1.38 8.06 12.25
C ALA A 25 0.80 7.98 10.83
N MET A 26 -0.26 8.74 10.54
CA MET A 26 -0.89 8.81 9.22
C MET A 26 0.02 9.47 8.20
N HIS A 27 0.67 10.59 8.54
CA HIS A 27 1.69 11.20 7.68
C HIS A 27 2.85 10.26 7.43
N HIS A 28 3.33 9.55 8.46
CA HIS A 28 4.39 8.58 8.27
C HIS A 28 3.95 7.42 7.36
N GLN A 29 2.73 6.90 7.54
CA GLN A 29 2.15 5.90 6.65
C GLN A 29 2.12 6.42 5.21
N LEU A 30 1.65 7.65 4.99
CA LEU A 30 1.57 8.26 3.66
C LEU A 30 2.94 8.60 3.05
N LEU A 31 3.95 8.96 3.85
CA LEU A 31 5.25 9.41 3.34
C LEU A 31 6.24 8.25 3.14
N PHE A 32 6.17 7.20 3.97
CA PHE A 32 7.19 6.16 4.02
C PHE A 32 6.64 4.75 3.72
N HIS A 33 5.32 4.58 3.81
CA HIS A 33 4.66 3.30 3.56
C HIS A 33 3.50 3.39 2.59
N SER A 34 3.32 4.54 1.95
CA SER A 34 2.46 4.69 0.78
C SER A 34 3.15 3.93 -0.34
N ASN A 35 2.91 2.61 -0.34
CA ASN A 35 3.15 1.75 -1.49
C ASN A 35 2.14 2.06 -2.61
N ASN A 36 1.77 3.33 -2.79
CA ASN A 36 1.17 3.84 -4.03
C ASN A 36 2.18 3.87 -5.19
N GLN A 37 3.37 3.30 -5.00
CA GLN A 37 4.38 3.16 -6.05
C GLN A 37 4.38 1.77 -6.68
N SER A 38 3.34 0.95 -6.45
CA SER A 38 3.14 -0.23 -7.27
C SER A 38 1.69 -0.34 -7.71
N TYR A 39 1.45 -0.19 -9.00
CA TYR A 39 0.24 -0.63 -9.66
C TYR A 39 0.31 -2.15 -9.76
N ASP A 40 -0.52 -2.86 -9.00
CA ASP A 40 -0.59 -4.31 -9.09
C ASP A 40 -1.51 -4.77 -10.22
N CYS A 41 -1.12 -5.83 -10.90
CA CYS A 41 -1.99 -6.50 -11.84
C CYS A 41 -2.95 -7.42 -11.09
N SER A 42 -4.25 -7.18 -11.18
CA SER A 42 -5.26 -8.02 -10.52
C SER A 42 -5.36 -9.44 -11.11
N ASN A 43 -4.76 -9.71 -12.28
CA ASN A 43 -4.77 -11.03 -12.92
C ASN A 43 -3.63 -11.94 -12.45
N CYS A 44 -2.46 -11.41 -12.09
CA CYS A 44 -1.29 -12.22 -11.69
C CYS A 44 -0.59 -11.74 -10.39
N GLY A 45 -0.94 -10.57 -9.87
CA GLY A 45 -0.33 -9.97 -8.69
C GLY A 45 1.01 -9.26 -8.94
N ASP A 46 1.45 -9.15 -10.19
CA ASP A 46 2.70 -8.44 -10.53
C ASP A 46 2.61 -6.96 -10.20
N LYS A 47 3.70 -6.42 -9.64
CA LYS A 47 3.79 -5.04 -9.15
C LYS A 47 4.58 -4.18 -10.13
N PHE A 48 4.00 -3.07 -10.56
CA PHE A 48 4.61 -2.14 -11.52
C PHE A 48 4.78 -0.75 -10.93
N SER A 49 5.94 -0.13 -11.12
CA SER A 49 6.21 1.23 -10.61
C SER A 49 5.34 2.32 -11.22
N ASP A 50 4.74 2.06 -12.40
CA ASP A 50 4.00 3.03 -13.21
C ASP A 50 2.75 2.42 -13.85
N MET A 51 1.72 3.24 -14.04
CA MET A 51 0.42 2.82 -14.57
C MET A 51 0.49 2.42 -16.05
N ASP A 52 1.31 3.11 -16.84
CA ASP A 52 1.54 2.77 -18.25
C ASP A 52 2.21 1.41 -18.42
N LYS A 53 3.10 1.05 -17.49
CA LYS A 53 3.74 -0.28 -17.46
C LYS A 53 2.74 -1.36 -17.11
N LEU A 54 1.86 -1.11 -16.13
CA LEU A 54 0.76 -2.02 -15.83
C LEU A 54 -0.17 -2.19 -17.04
N LYS A 55 -0.56 -1.11 -17.71
CA LYS A 55 -1.44 -1.17 -18.90
C LYS A 55 -0.83 -1.98 -20.05
N ASP A 56 0.45 -1.75 -20.36
CA ASP A 56 1.14 -2.52 -21.39
C ASP A 56 1.27 -4.00 -21.01
N HIS A 57 1.57 -4.28 -19.74
CA HIS A 57 1.59 -5.64 -19.21
C HIS A 57 0.22 -6.33 -19.36
N ILE A 58 -0.88 -5.69 -18.94
CA ILE A 58 -2.24 -6.25 -19.08
C ILE A 58 -2.54 -6.51 -20.54
N ARG A 59 -2.23 -5.55 -21.43
CA ARG A 59 -2.48 -5.69 -22.87
C ARG A 59 -1.66 -6.82 -23.51
N LYS A 60 -0.44 -7.10 -23.05
CA LYS A 60 0.41 -8.13 -23.66
C LYS A 60 0.22 -9.52 -23.03
N ASN A 61 0.04 -9.57 -21.72
CA ASN A 61 0.06 -10.82 -20.94
C ASN A 61 -1.33 -11.30 -20.51
N HIS A 62 -2.31 -10.39 -20.46
CA HIS A 62 -3.67 -10.68 -20.03
C HIS A 62 -4.73 -10.30 -21.07
N SER A 63 -4.34 -9.89 -22.27
CA SER A 63 -5.26 -9.72 -23.39
C SER A 63 -5.60 -11.10 -23.96
N TYR A 64 -6.40 -11.84 -23.20
CA TYR A 64 -7.18 -12.92 -23.78
C TYR A 64 -8.23 -12.27 -24.68
N LYS A 65 -7.96 -12.35 -25.98
CA LYS A 65 -8.96 -12.16 -27.03
C LYS A 65 -10.16 -13.04 -26.65
N LYS A 66 -11.30 -12.41 -26.41
CA LYS A 66 -12.58 -13.11 -26.50
C LYS A 66 -12.87 -13.44 -27.95
#